data_AF-A0A2M7IP61-F1
#
_entry.id   AF-A0A2M7IP61-F1
#
_cell.length_a   1.000
_cell.length_b   1.000
_cell.length_c   1.000
_cell.angle_alpha   90.00
_cell.angle_beta   90.00
_cell.angle_gamma   90.00
#
_symmetry.space_group_name_H-M   'P 1'
#
loop_
_entity.id
_entity.type
_entity.pdbx_description
1 polymer ?
#
loop_
_entity_poly.entity_id
_entity_poly.type
_entity_poly.pdbx_seq_one_letter_code
_entity_poly.pdbx_strand_id
1 'polypeptide(L)'
;MIFFSILSSLFLPIIIIGFFLSFVWRRKKIVHPATDNEWYLQIILSKEDAVSQFFLLLSILFLGVTLLAFNKDLGDPFSWQTILFITSVLSLISTYYLKTLYSLIFGLIAITAWWVAQATEWTQDKDITLSAIFVGSAFVGLLFYSLGHLHEREMKWKRFSFVYLFFGIILITSALFFLSSRTGLSFFEEMTKGVSFFSSWQITLSLFILLVFILGVSLYIVTKKLVSSFEFLAILSLTFLFGVIALLPQQSIFFQAGDFYNSYFGGKQLSGSGVLWAIIFNLVIFFELLGLIFSGYLRRETWLINLGAILLSLLIIVKYADWFFTFLGKSIFFIGAGILLFVVGWFMEKGRRVMISNIKEQTQT
;
A
#
# COMPACT_ATOMS: atom_id res chain seq x y z
N MET A 1 18.46 9.06 16.08
CA MET A 1 17.12 8.44 16.20
C MET A 1 16.23 8.70 14.99
N ILE A 2 16.09 9.93 14.48
CA ILE A 2 15.26 10.26 13.30
C ILE A 2 15.73 9.50 12.04
N PHE A 3 17.05 9.42 11.80
CA PHE A 3 17.61 8.70 10.65
C PHE A 3 17.28 7.19 10.67
N PHE A 4 17.28 6.55 11.84
CA PHE A 4 16.88 5.14 11.99
C PHE A 4 15.37 4.94 11.81
N SER A 5 14.54 5.92 12.19
CA SER A 5 13.10 5.87 12.00
C SER A 5 12.69 6.09 10.53
N ILE A 6 13.40 6.94 9.80
CA ILE A 6 13.20 7.15 8.35
C ILE A 6 13.74 5.94 7.58
N LEU A 7 14.92 5.42 7.96
CA LEU A 7 15.47 4.21 7.37
C LEU A 7 14.52 3.03 7.61
N SER A 8 13.97 2.85 8.82
CA SER A 8 12.95 1.83 9.13
C SER A 8 11.69 1.96 8.28
N SER A 9 11.23 3.19 8.01
CA SER A 9 10.05 3.46 7.19
C SER A 9 10.29 3.11 5.71
N LEU A 10 11.49 3.38 5.19
CA LEU A 10 11.86 3.10 3.79
C LEU A 10 12.38 1.67 3.57
N PHE A 11 12.87 1.00 4.62
CA PHE A 11 13.39 -0.37 4.53
C PHE A 11 12.30 -1.37 4.14
N LEU A 12 11.08 -1.12 4.61
CA LEU A 12 9.91 -1.99 4.41
C LEU A 12 9.48 -2.05 2.93
N PRO A 13 9.27 -0.94 2.20
CA PRO A 13 9.00 -0.98 0.77
C PRO A 13 10.18 -1.54 -0.04
N ILE A 14 11.43 -1.28 0.36
CA ILE A 14 12.61 -1.83 -0.34
C ILE A 14 12.69 -3.35 -0.20
N ILE A 15 12.40 -3.90 0.99
CA ILE A 15 12.31 -5.35 1.20
C ILE A 15 11.16 -5.95 0.40
N ILE A 16 9.98 -5.30 0.40
CA ILE A 16 8.81 -5.76 -0.37
C ILE A 16 9.15 -5.80 -1.87
N ILE A 17 9.80 -4.75 -2.40
CA ILE A 17 10.22 -4.66 -3.80
C ILE A 17 11.31 -5.70 -4.12
N GLY A 18 12.33 -5.82 -3.27
CA GLY A 18 13.42 -6.79 -3.44
C GLY A 18 12.93 -8.24 -3.38
N PHE A 19 11.95 -8.51 -2.52
CA PHE A 19 11.33 -9.83 -2.43
C PHE A 19 10.42 -10.11 -3.63
N PHE A 20 9.66 -9.12 -4.11
CA PHE A 20 8.87 -9.24 -5.34
C PHE A 20 9.76 -9.59 -6.54
N LEU A 21 10.91 -8.90 -6.68
CA LEU A 21 11.90 -9.21 -7.72
C LEU A 21 12.45 -10.63 -7.56
N SER A 22 12.77 -11.08 -6.34
CA SER A 22 13.23 -12.44 -6.06
C SER A 22 12.18 -13.52 -6.37
N PHE A 23 10.91 -13.26 -6.04
CA PHE A 23 9.80 -14.18 -6.27
C PHE A 23 9.49 -14.35 -7.77
N VAL A 24 9.52 -13.24 -8.52
CA VAL A 24 9.40 -13.24 -9.99
C VAL A 24 10.59 -13.95 -10.63
N TRP A 25 11.80 -13.75 -10.10
CA TRP A 25 13.01 -14.33 -10.67
C TRP A 25 13.13 -15.86 -10.46
N ARG A 26 12.64 -16.39 -9.32
CA ARG A 26 12.70 -17.83 -9.00
C ARG A 26 11.75 -18.72 -9.82
N ARG A 27 10.72 -18.17 -10.50
CA ARG A 27 9.78 -18.96 -11.31
C ARG A 27 10.19 -19.19 -12.77
N LYS A 28 11.46 -18.93 -13.13
CA LYS A 28 12.02 -19.10 -14.48
C LYS A 28 12.03 -20.53 -15.07
N LYS A 29 11.45 -21.56 -14.42
CA LYS A 29 11.25 -22.85 -15.08
C LYS A 29 10.01 -22.75 -15.96
N ILE A 30 10.27 -22.59 -17.26
CA ILE A 30 9.29 -22.48 -18.35
C ILE A 30 8.36 -23.69 -18.31
N VAL A 31 7.21 -23.54 -17.67
CA VAL A 31 6.07 -24.44 -17.81
C VAL A 31 5.16 -23.80 -18.86
N HIS A 32 4.66 -24.60 -19.80
CA HIS A 32 3.79 -24.10 -20.87
C HIS A 32 2.55 -23.39 -20.29
N PRO A 33 2.15 -22.23 -20.86
CA PRO A 33 1.05 -21.41 -20.35
C PRO A 33 -0.32 -22.10 -20.39
N ALA A 34 -0.46 -23.19 -21.16
CA ALA A 34 -1.69 -23.97 -21.22
C ALA A 34 -1.94 -24.85 -19.96
N THR A 35 -0.91 -25.12 -19.16
CA THR A 35 -0.99 -25.99 -17.97
C THR A 35 -0.81 -25.26 -16.64
N ASP A 36 -0.41 -23.98 -16.66
CA ASP A 36 -0.17 -23.19 -15.45
C ASP A 36 -1.34 -22.22 -15.18
N ASN A 37 -2.17 -22.55 -14.18
CA ASN A 37 -3.26 -21.70 -13.72
C ASN A 37 -2.78 -20.31 -13.24
N GLU A 38 -1.47 -20.14 -12.99
CA GLU A 38 -0.85 -18.91 -12.48
C GLU A 38 -0.03 -18.14 -13.55
N TRP A 39 -0.22 -18.41 -14.85
CA TRP A 39 0.50 -17.72 -15.95
C TRP A 39 0.44 -16.18 -15.85
N TYR A 40 -0.65 -15.63 -15.33
CA TYR A 40 -0.87 -14.19 -15.20
C TYR A 40 0.06 -13.50 -14.19
N LEU A 41 0.71 -14.27 -13.31
CA LEU A 41 1.76 -13.78 -12.40
C LEU A 41 3.08 -13.49 -13.13
N GLN A 42 3.24 -13.97 -14.37
CA GLN A 42 4.44 -13.74 -15.16
C GLN A 42 4.43 -12.31 -15.72
N ILE A 43 5.37 -11.48 -15.25
CA ILE A 43 5.54 -10.09 -15.71
C ILE A 43 6.15 -10.04 -17.12
N ILE A 44 6.84 -11.10 -17.53
CA ILE A 44 7.51 -11.23 -18.82
C ILE A 44 7.04 -12.54 -19.46
N LEU A 45 6.48 -12.48 -20.68
CA LEU A 45 6.12 -13.69 -21.43
C LEU A 45 7.28 -14.23 -22.27
N SER A 46 8.12 -13.34 -22.81
CA SER A 46 9.30 -13.70 -23.60
C SER A 46 10.43 -12.69 -23.40
N LYS A 47 11.65 -13.03 -23.85
CA LYS A 47 12.78 -12.09 -23.76
C LYS A 47 12.53 -10.84 -24.62
N GLU A 48 11.91 -11.02 -25.78
CA GLU A 48 11.53 -9.97 -26.72
C GLU A 48 10.47 -9.05 -26.10
N ASP A 49 9.47 -9.62 -25.41
CA ASP A 49 8.45 -8.87 -24.66
C ASP A 49 9.10 -8.01 -23.55
N ALA A 50 10.04 -8.58 -22.77
CA ALA A 50 10.76 -7.81 -21.75
C ALA A 50 11.54 -6.63 -22.33
N VAL A 51 12.28 -6.87 -23.42
CA VAL A 51 13.08 -5.83 -24.08
C VAL A 51 12.17 -4.73 -24.64
N SER A 52 11.06 -5.11 -25.30
CA SER A 52 10.08 -4.16 -25.82
C SER A 52 9.44 -3.31 -24.71
N GLN A 53 8.98 -3.94 -23.63
CA GLN A 53 8.41 -3.22 -22.48
C GLN A 53 9.44 -2.29 -21.81
N PHE A 54 10.69 -2.71 -21.73
CA PHE A 54 11.77 -1.91 -21.17
C PHE A 54 12.07 -0.67 -22.04
N PHE A 55 12.19 -0.83 -23.35
CA PHE A 55 12.41 0.30 -24.25
C PHE A 55 11.23 1.27 -24.27
N LEU A 56 10.00 0.76 -24.20
CA LEU A 56 8.81 1.61 -24.08
C LEU A 56 8.85 2.44 -22.79
N LEU A 57 9.14 1.80 -21.65
CA LEU A 57 9.28 2.49 -20.38
C LEU A 57 10.38 3.55 -20.45
N LEU A 58 11.54 3.20 -21.00
CA LEU A 58 12.67 4.12 -21.15
C LEU A 58 12.30 5.32 -22.03
N SER A 59 11.57 5.10 -23.11
CA SER A 59 11.04 6.16 -23.98
C SER A 59 10.12 7.12 -23.21
N ILE A 60 9.20 6.60 -22.39
CA ILE A 60 8.30 7.40 -21.56
C ILE A 60 9.07 8.22 -20.51
N LEU A 61 10.09 7.61 -19.87
CA LEU A 61 10.94 8.31 -18.90
C LEU A 61 11.74 9.43 -19.57
N PHE A 62 12.35 9.15 -20.73
CA PHE A 62 13.07 10.18 -21.49
C PHE A 62 12.15 11.28 -22.00
N LEU A 63 10.92 10.95 -22.40
CA LEU A 63 9.91 11.96 -22.73
C LEU A 63 9.68 12.90 -21.54
N GLY A 64 9.53 12.36 -20.33
CA GLY A 64 9.36 13.18 -19.14
C GLY A 64 10.56 14.07 -18.82
N VAL A 65 11.77 13.53 -18.90
CA VAL A 65 13.01 14.32 -18.72
C VAL A 65 13.15 15.40 -19.80
N THR A 66 12.79 15.08 -21.04
CA THR A 66 12.85 16.02 -22.17
C THR A 66 11.83 17.13 -21.99
N LEU A 67 10.61 16.82 -21.56
CA LEU A 67 9.59 17.82 -21.22
C LEU A 67 10.04 18.73 -20.08
N LEU A 68 10.69 18.19 -19.04
CA LEU A 68 11.28 18.99 -17.96
C LEU A 68 12.40 19.93 -18.45
N ALA A 69 13.32 19.42 -19.27
CA ALA A 69 14.40 20.23 -19.84
C ALA A 69 13.84 21.34 -20.75
N PHE A 70 12.91 20.99 -21.64
CA PHE A 70 12.27 21.94 -22.54
C PHE A 70 11.45 23.00 -21.79
N ASN A 71 10.75 22.61 -20.72
CA ASN A 71 10.05 23.56 -19.84
C ASN A 71 11.02 24.57 -19.22
N LYS A 72 12.17 24.10 -18.73
CA LYS A 72 13.21 24.95 -18.16
C LYS A 72 13.78 25.93 -19.19
N ASP A 73 14.06 25.46 -20.41
CA ASP A 73 14.60 26.29 -21.48
C ASP A 73 13.61 27.37 -21.97
N LEU A 74 12.31 27.12 -21.81
CA LEU A 74 11.24 28.09 -22.10
C LEU A 74 10.93 29.05 -20.94
N GLY A 75 11.67 28.99 -19.84
CA GLY A 75 11.43 29.85 -18.67
C GLY A 75 10.35 29.35 -17.72
N ASP A 76 10.18 28.02 -17.61
CA ASP A 76 9.27 27.33 -16.69
C ASP A 76 7.78 27.70 -16.80
N PRO A 77 7.16 27.61 -18.00
CA PRO A 77 5.74 27.91 -18.18
C PRO A 77 4.80 26.93 -17.45
N PHE A 78 5.24 25.69 -17.21
CA PHE A 78 4.48 24.69 -16.45
C PHE A 78 5.19 24.30 -15.16
N SER A 79 4.40 23.95 -14.15
CA SER A 79 4.90 23.34 -12.93
C SER A 79 5.41 21.92 -13.19
N TRP A 80 6.43 21.48 -12.44
CA TRP A 80 6.98 20.13 -12.59
C TRP A 80 5.94 19.04 -12.28
N GLN A 81 4.95 19.33 -11.43
CA GLN A 81 3.80 18.48 -11.15
C GLN A 81 2.95 18.27 -12.41
N THR A 82 2.74 19.32 -13.21
CA THR A 82 1.99 19.22 -14.47
C THR A 82 2.70 18.28 -15.46
N ILE A 83 4.03 18.35 -15.53
CA ILE A 83 4.82 17.47 -16.40
C ILE A 83 4.77 16.02 -15.88
N LEU A 84 4.85 15.83 -14.56
CA LEU A 84 4.67 14.50 -13.95
C LEU A 84 3.27 13.93 -14.23
N PHE A 85 2.23 14.77 -14.21
CA PHE A 85 0.87 14.35 -14.59
C PHE A 85 0.83 13.87 -16.05
N ILE A 86 1.28 14.70 -16.99
CA ILE A 86 1.26 14.39 -18.43
C ILE A 86 1.99 13.07 -18.70
N THR A 87 3.18 12.90 -18.13
CA THR A 87 3.99 11.69 -18.30
C THR A 87 3.31 10.45 -17.69
N SER A 88 2.69 10.58 -16.52
CA SER A 88 1.95 9.48 -15.88
C SER A 88 0.72 9.06 -16.70
N VAL A 89 -0.04 10.02 -17.23
CA VAL A 89 -1.21 9.78 -18.09
C VAL A 89 -0.79 9.12 -19.40
N LEU A 90 0.25 9.63 -20.06
CA LEU A 90 0.79 9.01 -21.27
C LEU A 90 1.26 7.58 -21.01
N SER A 91 1.93 7.33 -19.87
CA SER A 91 2.31 5.98 -19.48
C SER A 91 1.12 5.04 -19.36
N LEU A 92 0.04 5.49 -18.70
CA LEU A 92 -1.18 4.70 -18.54
C LEU A 92 -1.89 4.47 -19.88
N ILE A 93 -1.98 5.47 -20.76
CA ILE A 93 -2.59 5.33 -22.08
C ILE A 93 -1.79 4.31 -22.93
N SER A 94 -0.47 4.49 -23.02
CA SER A 94 0.42 3.58 -23.76
C SER A 94 0.32 2.15 -23.23
N THR A 95 0.19 2.00 -21.92
CA THR A 95 0.00 0.72 -21.24
C THR A 95 -1.26 -0.02 -21.69
N TYR A 96 -2.41 0.64 -21.74
CA TYR A 96 -3.67 0.00 -22.15
C TYR A 96 -3.70 -0.28 -23.66
N TYR A 97 -3.07 0.56 -24.47
CA TYR A 97 -3.00 0.38 -25.92
C TYR A 97 -2.02 -0.75 -26.31
N LEU A 98 -0.82 -0.75 -25.74
CA LEU A 98 0.27 -1.67 -26.07
C LEU A 98 0.33 -2.92 -25.17
N LYS A 99 -0.53 -2.99 -24.14
CA LYS A 99 -0.61 -4.09 -23.17
C LYS A 99 0.69 -4.34 -22.39
N THR A 100 1.41 -3.29 -22.05
CA THR A 100 2.73 -3.37 -21.40
C THR A 100 2.63 -3.24 -19.88
N LEU A 101 3.25 -4.16 -19.13
CA LEU A 101 3.14 -4.17 -17.67
C LEU A 101 4.12 -3.23 -16.97
N TYR A 102 5.35 -3.09 -17.48
CA TYR A 102 6.31 -2.15 -16.87
C TYR A 102 5.80 -0.71 -16.90
N SER A 103 5.23 -0.31 -18.02
CA SER A 103 4.61 1.01 -18.17
C SER A 103 3.41 1.19 -17.22
N LEU A 104 2.65 0.11 -16.94
CA LEU A 104 1.57 0.14 -15.95
C LEU A 104 2.11 0.41 -14.55
N ILE A 105 3.10 -0.38 -14.12
CA ILE A 105 3.71 -0.29 -12.80
C ILE A 105 4.23 1.13 -12.55
N PHE A 106 5.01 1.66 -13.48
CA PHE A 106 5.54 3.02 -13.37
C PHE A 106 4.46 4.09 -13.51
N GLY A 107 3.45 3.87 -14.36
CA GLY A 107 2.31 4.78 -14.50
C GLY A 107 1.51 4.92 -13.21
N LEU A 108 1.25 3.80 -12.51
CA LEU A 108 0.56 3.79 -11.21
C LEU A 108 1.39 4.47 -10.12
N ILE A 109 2.69 4.22 -10.06
CA ILE A 109 3.58 4.92 -9.11
C ILE A 109 3.59 6.42 -9.41
N ALA A 110 3.73 6.81 -10.68
CA ALA A 110 3.81 8.20 -11.10
C ALA A 110 2.52 8.97 -10.84
N ILE A 111 1.34 8.39 -11.11
CA ILE A 111 0.05 9.07 -10.87
C ILE A 111 -0.23 9.23 -9.36
N THR A 112 0.15 8.23 -8.54
CA THR A 112 0.04 8.36 -7.08
C THR A 112 1.00 9.43 -6.55
N ALA A 113 2.25 9.43 -7.01
CA ALA A 113 3.23 10.45 -6.64
C ALA A 113 2.80 11.85 -7.07
N TRP A 114 2.24 11.98 -8.28
CA TRP A 114 1.66 13.22 -8.77
C TRP A 114 0.53 13.70 -7.87
N TRP A 115 -0.43 12.83 -7.54
CA TRP A 115 -1.58 13.21 -6.72
C TRP A 115 -1.13 13.74 -5.36
N VAL A 116 -0.16 13.07 -4.70
CA VAL A 116 0.39 13.52 -3.41
C VAL A 116 1.11 14.87 -3.53
N ALA A 117 1.95 15.03 -4.56
CA ALA A 117 2.66 16.28 -4.81
C ALA A 117 1.68 17.45 -5.06
N GLN A 118 0.67 17.20 -5.88
CA GLN A 118 -0.36 18.18 -6.23
C GLN A 118 -1.24 18.54 -5.03
N ALA A 119 -1.61 17.55 -4.21
CA ALA A 119 -2.39 17.78 -2.99
C ALA A 119 -1.60 18.61 -1.96
N THR A 120 -0.27 18.43 -1.88
CA THR A 120 0.61 19.23 -1.02
C THR A 120 0.68 20.69 -1.46
N GLU A 121 0.74 20.93 -2.77
CA GLU A 121 0.67 22.29 -3.31
C GLU A 121 -0.66 22.97 -2.97
N TRP A 122 -1.77 22.23 -3.02
CA TRP A 122 -3.09 22.76 -2.66
C TRP A 122 -3.27 23.05 -1.16
N THR A 123 -2.41 22.52 -0.28
CA THR A 123 -2.45 22.80 1.17
C THR A 123 -1.49 23.88 1.63
N GLN A 124 -0.41 24.16 0.87
CA GLN A 124 0.74 24.92 1.34
C GLN A 124 0.39 26.32 1.89
N ASP A 125 -0.57 27.02 1.28
CA ASP A 125 -0.92 28.40 1.66
C ASP A 125 -2.07 28.51 2.68
N LYS A 126 -2.67 27.38 3.08
CA LYS A 126 -3.96 27.37 3.80
C LYS A 126 -3.92 26.71 5.17
N ASP A 127 -2.75 26.23 5.62
CA ASP A 127 -2.57 25.49 6.88
C ASP A 127 -3.58 24.34 7.04
N ILE A 128 -3.87 23.64 5.94
CA ILE A 128 -4.87 22.56 5.91
C ILE A 128 -4.31 21.31 6.57
N THR A 129 -5.17 20.58 7.28
CA THR A 129 -4.83 19.29 7.89
C THR A 129 -4.20 18.33 6.88
N LEU A 130 -2.97 17.88 7.17
CA LEU A 130 -2.26 16.89 6.35
C LEU A 130 -2.98 15.53 6.31
N SER A 131 -3.94 15.31 7.22
CA SER A 131 -4.81 14.12 7.21
C SER A 131 -5.53 13.93 5.89
N ALA A 132 -5.89 15.01 5.19
CA ALA A 132 -6.57 14.94 3.91
C ALA A 132 -5.68 14.36 2.80
N ILE A 133 -4.39 14.73 2.77
CA ILE A 133 -3.42 14.19 1.82
C ILE A 133 -3.18 12.70 2.11
N PHE A 134 -3.03 12.34 3.39
CA PHE A 134 -2.87 10.94 3.79
C PHE A 134 -4.09 10.09 3.38
N VAL A 135 -5.31 10.58 3.63
CA VAL A 135 -6.55 9.88 3.30
C VAL A 135 -6.75 9.75 1.80
N GLY A 136 -6.47 10.78 1.01
CA GLY A 136 -6.58 10.65 -0.43
C GLY A 136 -5.55 9.67 -1.02
N SER A 137 -4.36 9.58 -0.43
CA SER A 137 -3.37 8.53 -0.78
C SER A 137 -3.90 7.13 -0.48
N ALA A 138 -4.56 6.94 0.68
CA ALA A 138 -5.21 5.69 1.03
C ALA A 138 -6.40 5.38 0.08
N PHE A 139 -7.19 6.38 -0.29
CA PHE A 139 -8.27 6.23 -1.27
C PHE A 139 -7.76 5.81 -2.64
N VAL A 140 -6.62 6.34 -3.11
CA VAL A 140 -5.97 5.86 -4.34
C VAL A 140 -5.61 4.37 -4.21
N GLY A 141 -5.09 3.93 -3.06
CA GLY A 141 -4.83 2.51 -2.77
C GLY A 141 -6.09 1.64 -2.84
N LEU A 142 -7.19 2.07 -2.21
CA LEU A 142 -8.48 1.35 -2.24
C LEU A 142 -9.07 1.32 -3.65
N LEU A 143 -8.90 2.39 -4.42
CA LEU A 143 -9.34 2.46 -5.80
C LEU A 143 -8.53 1.50 -6.66
N PHE A 144 -7.21 1.40 -6.48
CA PHE A 144 -6.39 0.40 -7.17
C PHE A 144 -6.82 -1.02 -6.84
N TYR A 145 -7.08 -1.33 -5.55
CA TYR A 145 -7.59 -2.63 -5.14
C TYR A 145 -8.92 -2.96 -5.84
N SER A 146 -9.86 -2.01 -5.83
CA SER A 146 -11.18 -2.17 -6.46
C SER A 146 -11.04 -2.34 -7.98
N LEU A 147 -10.28 -1.47 -8.66
CA LEU A 147 -10.02 -1.59 -10.10
C LEU A 147 -9.33 -2.90 -10.46
N GLY A 148 -8.47 -3.43 -9.58
CA GLY A 148 -7.86 -4.74 -9.74
C GLY A 148 -8.88 -5.84 -9.94
N HIS A 149 -9.89 -5.93 -9.09
CA HIS A 149 -10.99 -6.90 -9.24
C HIS A 149 -11.84 -6.67 -10.49
N LEU A 150 -12.00 -5.42 -10.93
CA LEU A 150 -12.70 -5.12 -12.18
C LEU A 150 -11.97 -5.72 -13.40
N HIS A 151 -10.64 -5.61 -13.44
CA HIS A 151 -9.80 -6.15 -14.52
C HIS A 151 -9.73 -7.68 -14.52
N GLU A 152 -10.11 -8.33 -13.41
CA GLU A 152 -10.14 -9.79 -13.27
C GLU A 152 -11.25 -10.44 -14.10
N ARG A 153 -12.28 -9.66 -14.48
CA ARG A 153 -13.46 -10.13 -15.22
C ARG A 153 -13.11 -10.74 -16.58
N GLU A 154 -12.15 -10.16 -17.28
CA GLU A 154 -11.75 -10.63 -18.62
C GLU A 154 -10.36 -11.24 -18.56
N MET A 155 -10.20 -12.44 -19.12
CA MET A 155 -8.91 -13.15 -19.17
C MET A 155 -7.79 -12.31 -19.82
N LYS A 156 -8.14 -11.42 -20.75
CA LYS A 156 -7.21 -10.49 -21.42
C LYS A 156 -6.52 -9.53 -20.45
N TRP A 157 -7.22 -9.12 -19.38
CA TRP A 157 -6.76 -8.10 -18.44
C TRP A 157 -6.31 -8.68 -17.09
N LYS A 158 -6.25 -10.02 -16.98
CA LYS A 158 -5.87 -10.70 -15.73
C LYS A 158 -4.48 -10.30 -15.20
N ARG A 159 -3.53 -10.04 -16.11
CA ARG A 159 -2.18 -9.52 -15.73
C ARG A 159 -2.25 -8.10 -15.17
N PHE A 160 -3.14 -7.26 -15.68
CA PHE A 160 -3.37 -5.91 -15.17
C PHE A 160 -3.99 -5.95 -13.78
N SER A 161 -4.99 -6.83 -13.60
CA SER A 161 -5.63 -7.06 -12.31
C SER A 161 -4.62 -7.32 -11.20
N PHE A 162 -3.66 -8.24 -11.45
CA PHE A 162 -2.60 -8.53 -10.50
C PHE A 162 -1.78 -7.29 -10.09
N VAL A 163 -1.38 -6.45 -11.05
CA VAL A 163 -0.62 -5.23 -10.75
C VAL A 163 -1.45 -4.26 -9.89
N TYR A 164 -2.71 -4.01 -10.27
CA TYR A 164 -3.60 -3.13 -9.52
C TYR A 164 -3.87 -3.64 -8.10
N LEU A 165 -4.17 -4.93 -7.94
CA LEU A 165 -4.38 -5.55 -6.63
C LEU A 165 -3.12 -5.47 -5.78
N PHE A 166 -1.97 -5.80 -6.33
CA PHE A 166 -0.69 -5.75 -5.62
C PHE A 166 -0.40 -4.35 -5.09
N PHE A 167 -0.47 -3.32 -5.95
CA PHE A 167 -0.25 -1.94 -5.53
C PHE A 167 -1.31 -1.45 -4.54
N GLY A 168 -2.58 -1.81 -4.74
CA GLY A 168 -3.66 -1.48 -3.80
C GLY A 168 -3.40 -2.06 -2.41
N ILE A 169 -3.11 -3.36 -2.32
CA ILE A 169 -2.74 -4.04 -1.07
C ILE A 169 -1.54 -3.34 -0.42
N ILE A 170 -0.44 -3.18 -1.16
CA ILE A 170 0.79 -2.59 -0.60
C ILE A 170 0.53 -1.17 -0.06
N LEU A 171 -0.21 -0.32 -0.76
CA LEU A 171 -0.52 1.03 -0.29
C LEU A 171 -1.37 1.01 0.98
N ILE A 172 -2.41 0.19 1.03
CA ILE A 172 -3.32 0.11 2.18
C ILE A 172 -2.64 -0.51 3.39
N THR A 173 -1.99 -1.66 3.21
CA THR A 173 -1.23 -2.30 4.28
C THR A 173 -0.15 -1.35 4.79
N SER A 174 0.59 -0.65 3.91
CA SER A 174 1.62 0.31 4.35
C SER A 174 1.04 1.48 5.15
N ALA A 175 -0.10 2.03 4.73
CA ALA A 175 -0.78 3.11 5.44
C ALA A 175 -1.24 2.66 6.85
N LEU A 176 -1.91 1.51 6.94
CA LEU A 176 -2.36 0.93 8.20
C LEU A 176 -1.17 0.54 9.10
N PHE A 177 -0.13 -0.03 8.52
CA PHE A 177 1.09 -0.41 9.22
C PHE A 177 1.75 0.82 9.84
N PHE A 178 1.91 1.88 9.03
CA PHE A 178 2.42 3.16 9.49
C PHE A 178 1.60 3.68 10.67
N LEU A 179 0.27 3.83 10.51
CA LEU A 179 -0.63 4.31 11.58
C LEU A 179 -0.62 3.44 12.84
N SER A 180 -0.37 2.13 12.70
CA SER A 180 -0.28 1.23 13.86
C SER A 180 0.99 1.44 14.69
N SER A 181 2.03 2.06 14.14
CA SER A 181 3.33 2.26 14.80
C SER A 181 3.33 3.50 15.69
N ARG A 182 4.27 3.57 16.65
CA ARG A 182 4.43 4.76 17.51
C ARG A 182 4.73 6.02 16.68
N THR A 183 5.57 5.88 15.64
CA THR A 183 5.92 6.97 14.73
C THR A 183 4.69 7.44 13.95
N GLY A 184 3.90 6.52 13.42
CA GLY A 184 2.68 6.88 12.70
C GLY A 184 1.61 7.48 13.60
N LEU A 185 1.47 7.04 14.85
CA LEU A 185 0.62 7.71 15.83
C LEU A 185 1.11 9.14 16.13
N SER A 186 2.42 9.38 16.22
CA SER A 186 2.93 10.74 16.41
C SER A 186 2.69 11.63 15.18
N PHE A 187 2.79 11.06 13.98
CA PHE A 187 2.43 11.75 12.75
C PHE A 187 0.92 11.96 12.64
N PHE A 188 0.11 11.03 13.15
CA PHE A 188 -1.34 11.15 13.23
C PHE A 188 -1.77 12.34 14.10
N GLU A 189 -1.04 12.63 15.18
CA GLU A 189 -1.27 13.82 16.00
C GLU A 189 -1.03 15.09 15.17
N GLU A 190 0.13 15.14 14.49
CA GLU A 190 0.53 16.30 13.70
C GLU A 190 -0.40 16.53 12.51
N MET A 191 -0.82 15.48 11.82
CA MET A 191 -1.62 15.60 10.61
C MET A 191 -3.06 16.05 10.87
N THR A 192 -3.53 15.98 12.11
CA THR A 192 -4.86 16.49 12.52
C THR A 192 -4.82 17.95 12.97
N LYS A 193 -3.64 18.57 13.04
CA LYS A 193 -3.49 20.02 13.29
C LYS A 193 -3.77 20.80 12.01
N GLY A 194 -4.32 22.00 12.17
CA GLY A 194 -4.63 22.91 11.08
C GLY A 194 -6.13 23.08 10.85
N VAL A 195 -6.48 23.78 9.77
CA VAL A 195 -7.87 24.00 9.36
C VAL A 195 -8.40 22.80 8.57
N SER A 196 -9.72 22.61 8.61
CA SER A 196 -10.38 21.55 7.85
C SER A 196 -10.07 21.64 6.35
N PHE A 197 -9.97 20.49 5.69
CA PHE A 197 -9.71 20.39 4.25
C PHE A 197 -10.80 21.04 3.37
N PHE A 198 -11.99 21.30 3.92
CA PHE A 198 -13.05 22.07 3.26
C PHE A 198 -12.61 23.48 2.85
N SER A 199 -11.56 24.04 3.46
CA SER A 199 -10.96 25.33 3.06
C SER A 199 -10.28 25.29 1.68
N SER A 200 -9.98 24.11 1.14
CA SER A 200 -9.51 23.93 -0.24
C SER A 200 -10.54 23.19 -1.06
N TRP A 201 -11.19 23.90 -1.98
CA TRP A 201 -12.15 23.30 -2.90
C TRP A 201 -11.47 22.24 -3.78
N GLN A 202 -10.19 22.40 -4.11
CA GLN A 202 -9.44 21.44 -4.92
C GLN A 202 -9.29 20.09 -4.22
N ILE A 203 -8.87 20.10 -2.95
CA ILE A 203 -8.71 18.87 -2.15
C ILE A 203 -10.06 18.25 -1.85
N THR A 204 -11.04 19.08 -1.47
CA THR A 204 -12.40 18.62 -1.17
C THR A 204 -13.02 17.91 -2.37
N LEU A 205 -12.95 18.54 -3.56
CA LEU A 205 -13.45 17.97 -4.80
C LEU A 205 -12.68 16.70 -5.18
N SER A 206 -11.34 16.69 -5.03
CA SER A 206 -10.53 15.50 -5.34
C SER A 206 -10.88 14.32 -4.45
N LEU A 207 -10.98 14.51 -3.13
CA LEU A 207 -11.37 13.47 -2.19
C LEU A 207 -12.80 12.98 -2.43
N PHE A 208 -13.72 13.90 -2.75
CA PHE A 208 -15.09 13.55 -3.09
C PHE A 208 -15.17 12.69 -4.36
N ILE A 209 -14.43 13.07 -5.41
CA ILE A 209 -14.33 12.26 -6.64
C ILE A 209 -13.78 10.87 -6.31
N LEU A 210 -12.66 10.78 -5.58
CA LEU A 210 -12.09 9.49 -5.18
C LEU A 210 -13.10 8.63 -4.40
N LEU A 211 -13.82 9.22 -3.45
CA LEU A 211 -14.85 8.53 -2.67
C LEU A 211 -15.98 8.00 -3.56
N VAL A 212 -16.52 8.82 -4.46
CA VAL A 212 -17.58 8.43 -5.39
C VAL A 212 -17.10 7.30 -6.31
N PHE A 213 -15.86 7.37 -6.82
CA PHE A 213 -15.29 6.31 -7.65
C PHE A 213 -15.11 5.00 -6.88
N ILE A 214 -14.60 5.04 -5.65
CA ILE A 214 -14.45 3.83 -4.81
C ILE A 214 -15.82 3.19 -4.55
N LEU A 215 -16.82 3.97 -4.15
CA LEU A 215 -18.17 3.48 -3.89
C LEU A 215 -18.82 2.93 -5.17
N GLY A 216 -18.72 3.66 -6.28
CA GLY A 216 -19.29 3.22 -7.56
C GLY A 216 -18.66 1.94 -8.09
N VAL A 217 -17.33 1.84 -8.05
CA VAL A 217 -16.60 0.66 -8.50
C VAL A 217 -16.83 -0.53 -7.57
N SER A 218 -16.80 -0.34 -6.24
CA SER A 218 -17.07 -1.42 -5.29
C SER A 218 -18.49 -1.97 -5.39
N LEU A 219 -19.51 -1.12 -5.53
CA LEU A 219 -20.89 -1.55 -5.79
C LEU A 219 -20.99 -2.33 -7.11
N TYR A 220 -20.33 -1.85 -8.17
CA TYR A 220 -20.30 -2.55 -9.45
C TYR A 220 -19.67 -3.95 -9.33
N ILE A 221 -18.56 -4.09 -8.62
CA ILE A 221 -17.84 -5.37 -8.47
C ILE A 221 -18.66 -6.38 -7.66
N VAL A 222 -19.38 -5.94 -6.62
CA VAL A 222 -20.29 -6.81 -5.85
C VAL A 222 -21.49 -7.24 -6.67
N THR A 223 -22.13 -6.33 -7.41
CA THR A 223 -23.27 -6.70 -8.28
C THR A 223 -22.86 -7.68 -9.36
N LYS A 224 -21.60 -7.65 -9.79
CA LYS A 224 -21.00 -8.64 -10.71
C LYS A 224 -20.43 -9.88 -10.02
N LYS A 225 -20.55 -10.01 -8.69
CA LYS A 225 -20.04 -11.14 -7.88
C LYS A 225 -18.54 -11.41 -8.10
N LEU A 226 -17.77 -10.36 -8.38
CA LEU A 226 -16.31 -10.45 -8.56
C LEU A 226 -15.57 -10.51 -7.22
N VAL A 227 -16.19 -9.99 -6.15
CA VAL A 227 -15.67 -10.03 -4.78
C VAL A 227 -16.67 -10.67 -3.84
N SER A 228 -16.17 -11.20 -2.73
CA SER A 228 -17.02 -11.71 -1.66
C SER A 228 -17.69 -10.57 -0.88
N SER A 229 -18.81 -10.86 -0.20
CA SER A 229 -19.47 -9.88 0.67
C SER A 229 -18.56 -9.38 1.79
N PHE A 230 -17.64 -10.22 2.27
CA PHE A 230 -16.66 -9.85 3.30
C PHE A 230 -15.61 -8.86 2.77
N GLU A 231 -15.10 -9.06 1.56
CA GLU A 231 -14.17 -8.13 0.92
C GLU A 231 -14.83 -6.77 0.67
N PHE A 232 -16.08 -6.77 0.20
CA PHE A 232 -16.83 -5.53 0.05
C PHE A 232 -17.02 -4.78 1.37
N LEU A 233 -17.41 -5.51 2.42
CA LEU A 233 -17.54 -4.93 3.75
C LEU A 233 -16.19 -4.35 4.21
N ALA A 234 -15.07 -5.04 3.97
CA ALA A 234 -13.74 -4.54 4.30
C ALA A 234 -13.40 -3.26 3.54
N ILE A 235 -13.68 -3.19 2.23
CA ILE A 235 -13.50 -1.96 1.43
C ILE A 235 -14.32 -0.81 2.03
N LEU A 236 -15.59 -1.03 2.36
CA LEU A 236 -16.45 -0.01 2.97
C LEU A 236 -15.95 0.41 4.35
N SER A 237 -15.55 -0.54 5.21
CA SER A 237 -15.03 -0.24 6.54
C SER A 237 -13.73 0.56 6.48
N LEU A 238 -12.82 0.23 5.56
CA LEU A 238 -11.58 0.98 5.36
C LEU A 238 -11.85 2.37 4.76
N THR A 239 -12.76 2.47 3.78
CA THR A 239 -13.20 3.75 3.21
C THR A 239 -13.79 4.64 4.30
N PHE A 240 -14.63 4.08 5.16
CA PHE A 240 -15.20 4.78 6.30
C PHE A 240 -14.14 5.21 7.31
N LEU A 241 -13.22 4.31 7.70
CA LEU A 241 -12.13 4.61 8.62
C LEU A 241 -11.28 5.78 8.12
N PHE A 242 -10.81 5.72 6.88
CA PHE A 242 -10.02 6.81 6.29
C PHE A 242 -10.86 8.07 6.10
N GLY A 243 -12.13 7.96 5.72
CA GLY A 243 -13.04 9.10 5.65
C GLY A 243 -13.22 9.82 6.99
N VAL A 244 -13.37 9.05 8.09
CA VAL A 244 -13.42 9.60 9.45
C VAL A 244 -12.12 10.33 9.76
N ILE A 245 -10.95 9.73 9.46
CA ILE A 245 -9.64 10.35 9.70
C ILE A 245 -9.50 11.73 9.04
N ALA A 246 -10.02 11.90 7.81
CA ALA A 246 -9.98 13.21 7.13
C ALA A 246 -10.82 14.27 7.86
N LEU A 247 -11.90 13.85 8.53
CA LEU A 247 -12.87 14.72 9.20
C LEU A 247 -12.56 14.94 10.70
N LEU A 248 -11.55 14.27 11.25
CA LEU A 248 -11.24 14.40 12.67
C LEU A 248 -10.77 15.81 13.02
N PRO A 249 -11.25 16.38 14.14
CA PRO A 249 -10.62 17.56 14.72
C PRO A 249 -9.23 17.18 15.26
N GLN A 250 -8.45 18.20 15.63
CA GLN A 250 -7.14 18.02 16.25
C GLN A 250 -7.20 17.01 17.40
N GLN A 251 -6.36 15.97 17.31
CA GLN A 251 -6.26 14.93 18.31
C GLN A 251 -5.06 15.19 19.23
N SER A 252 -5.20 14.92 20.53
CA SER A 252 -4.10 14.89 21.49
C SER A 252 -3.75 13.44 21.80
N ILE A 253 -2.79 12.86 21.08
CA ILE A 253 -2.45 11.43 21.15
C ILE A 253 -1.42 11.18 22.25
N PHE A 254 -0.50 12.11 22.44
CA PHE A 254 0.52 12.02 23.47
C PHE A 254 0.37 13.15 24.49
N PHE A 255 0.53 12.83 25.78
CA PHE A 255 0.72 13.83 26.82
C PHE A 255 2.17 13.88 27.26
N GLN A 256 2.61 15.08 27.65
CA GLN A 256 3.91 15.29 28.27
C GLN A 256 3.79 14.90 29.75
N ALA A 257 4.40 13.78 30.14
CA ALA A 257 4.41 13.38 31.54
C ALA A 257 5.17 14.44 32.36
N GLY A 258 4.53 14.98 33.41
CA GLY A 258 5.06 16.04 34.27
C GLY A 258 6.22 15.62 35.18
N ASP A 259 6.74 14.41 35.04
CA ASP A 259 7.86 13.93 35.85
C ASP A 259 9.19 14.45 35.31
N PHE A 260 9.90 15.20 36.15
CA PHE A 260 11.22 15.79 35.89
C PHE A 260 12.24 14.74 35.37
N TYR A 261 12.06 13.47 35.73
CA TYR A 261 12.90 12.35 35.30
C TYR A 261 12.60 11.88 33.84
N ASN A 262 11.36 12.03 33.37
CA ASN A 262 10.95 11.64 32.01
C ASN A 262 11.28 12.70 30.95
N SER A 263 11.51 13.95 31.36
CA SER A 263 11.96 15.04 30.49
C SER A 263 13.29 14.72 29.80
N TYR A 264 14.24 14.10 30.51
CA TYR A 264 15.55 13.74 29.97
C TYR A 264 15.54 12.54 29.02
N PHE A 265 14.52 11.67 29.10
CA PHE A 265 14.37 10.49 28.23
C PHE A 265 13.29 10.64 27.14
N GLY A 266 12.65 11.81 27.02
CA GLY A 266 11.69 12.07 25.95
C GLY A 266 10.47 11.13 25.95
N GLY A 267 10.10 10.60 27.12
CA GLY A 267 9.04 9.61 27.27
C GLY A 267 7.63 10.22 27.13
N LYS A 268 7.18 10.47 25.90
CA LYS A 268 5.76 10.78 25.65
C LYS A 268 4.89 9.55 25.92
N GLN A 269 3.96 9.66 26.87
CA GLN A 269 2.96 8.62 27.16
C GLN A 269 1.71 8.83 26.31
N LEU A 270 1.01 7.74 25.99
CA LEU A 270 -0.24 7.78 25.23
C LEU A 270 -1.37 8.34 26.10
N SER A 271 -2.14 9.26 25.53
CA SER A 271 -3.43 9.70 26.09
C SER A 271 -4.49 8.60 25.96
N GLY A 272 -5.63 8.76 26.62
CA GLY A 272 -6.76 7.83 26.45
C GLY A 272 -7.23 7.72 24.98
N SER A 273 -7.28 8.83 24.25
CA SER A 273 -7.58 8.83 22.80
C SER A 273 -6.47 8.18 21.99
N GLY A 274 -5.20 8.39 22.35
CA GLY A 274 -4.05 7.75 21.72
C GLY A 274 -4.05 6.23 21.89
N VAL A 275 -4.42 5.72 23.07
CA VAL A 275 -4.61 4.28 23.31
C VAL A 275 -5.74 3.72 22.45
N LEU A 276 -6.87 4.43 22.36
CA LEU A 276 -8.00 4.03 21.52
C LEU A 276 -7.57 3.91 20.05
N TRP A 277 -6.94 4.93 19.48
CA TRP A 277 -6.46 4.90 18.09
C TRP A 277 -5.41 3.82 17.86
N ALA A 278 -4.50 3.61 18.81
CA ALA A 278 -3.54 2.52 18.74
C ALA A 278 -4.26 1.16 18.65
N ILE A 279 -5.26 0.91 19.50
CA ILE A 279 -6.04 -0.33 19.47
C ILE A 279 -6.75 -0.49 18.12
N ILE A 280 -7.43 0.56 17.63
CA ILE A 280 -8.12 0.53 16.33
C ILE A 280 -7.14 0.15 15.22
N PHE A 281 -6.02 0.88 15.07
CA PHE A 281 -5.10 0.63 13.96
C PHE A 281 -4.45 -0.75 14.04
N ASN A 282 -4.11 -1.24 15.24
CA ASN A 282 -3.55 -2.59 15.40
C ASN A 282 -4.58 -3.69 15.10
N LEU A 283 -5.85 -3.51 15.47
CA LEU A 283 -6.90 -4.46 15.10
C LEU A 283 -7.17 -4.43 13.60
N VAL A 284 -7.27 -3.24 13.00
CA VAL A 284 -7.58 -3.09 11.58
C VAL A 284 -6.48 -3.70 10.71
N ILE A 285 -5.20 -3.42 10.96
CA ILE A 285 -4.09 -4.06 10.20
C ILE A 285 -4.09 -5.57 10.39
N PHE A 286 -4.35 -6.06 11.62
CA PHE A 286 -4.37 -7.49 11.89
C PHE A 286 -5.49 -8.20 11.12
N PHE A 287 -6.71 -7.65 11.15
CA PHE A 287 -7.84 -8.21 10.42
C PHE A 287 -7.72 -8.03 8.91
N GLU A 288 -7.10 -6.96 8.42
CA GLU A 288 -6.80 -6.78 7.00
C GLU A 288 -5.87 -7.89 6.49
N LEU A 289 -4.79 -8.20 7.20
CA LEU A 289 -3.85 -9.26 6.82
C LEU A 289 -4.46 -10.66 6.91
N LEU A 290 -5.27 -10.93 7.94
CA LEU A 290 -6.05 -12.17 8.01
C LEU A 290 -7.08 -12.26 6.87
N GLY A 291 -7.77 -11.17 6.59
CA GLY A 291 -8.73 -11.05 5.49
C GLY A 291 -8.07 -11.32 4.14
N LEU A 292 -6.83 -10.88 3.95
CA LEU A 292 -6.06 -11.12 2.74
C LEU A 292 -5.66 -12.60 2.57
N ILE A 293 -5.22 -13.25 3.65
CA ILE A 293 -4.94 -14.70 3.66
C ILE A 293 -6.24 -15.49 3.37
N PHE A 294 -7.34 -15.09 4.00
CA PHE A 294 -8.63 -15.75 3.84
C PHE A 294 -9.22 -15.54 2.44
N SER A 295 -9.10 -14.34 1.88
CA SER A 295 -9.45 -14.04 0.49
C SER A 295 -8.64 -14.92 -0.48
N GLY A 296 -7.31 -15.01 -0.27
CA GLY A 296 -6.47 -15.91 -1.06
C GLY A 296 -6.89 -17.37 -0.98
N TYR A 297 -7.33 -17.85 0.19
CA TYR A 297 -7.86 -19.19 0.36
C TYR A 297 -9.19 -19.40 -0.38
N LEU A 298 -10.16 -18.50 -0.20
CA LEU A 298 -11.47 -18.57 -0.87
C LEU A 298 -11.34 -18.52 -2.39
N ARG A 299 -10.44 -17.67 -2.89
CA ARG A 299 -10.20 -17.44 -4.32
C ARG A 299 -9.22 -18.44 -4.93
N ARG A 300 -8.62 -19.31 -4.11
CA ARG A 300 -7.58 -20.28 -4.49
C ARG A 300 -6.35 -19.62 -5.13
N GLU A 301 -6.02 -18.41 -4.70
CA GLU A 301 -4.90 -17.63 -5.20
C GLU A 301 -3.72 -17.72 -4.24
N THR A 302 -2.72 -18.53 -4.59
CA THR A 302 -1.57 -18.78 -3.70
C THR A 302 -0.75 -17.52 -3.43
N TRP A 303 -0.72 -16.58 -4.38
CA TRP A 303 0.04 -15.34 -4.25
C TRP A 303 -0.52 -14.43 -3.15
N LEU A 304 -1.86 -14.34 -2.99
CA LEU A 304 -2.50 -13.60 -1.90
C LEU A 304 -2.16 -14.23 -0.55
N ILE A 305 -2.29 -15.55 -0.42
CA ILE A 305 -1.93 -16.27 0.83
C ILE A 305 -0.47 -15.99 1.21
N ASN A 306 0.45 -16.08 0.24
CA ASN A 306 1.87 -15.83 0.48
C ASN A 306 2.13 -14.37 0.88
N LEU A 307 1.52 -13.41 0.17
CA LEU A 307 1.69 -12.00 0.45
C LEU A 307 1.18 -11.64 1.85
N GLY A 308 -0.02 -12.10 2.21
CA GLY A 308 -0.60 -11.86 3.54
C GLY A 308 0.20 -12.51 4.65
N ALA A 309 0.69 -13.74 4.44
CA ALA A 309 1.58 -14.39 5.40
C ALA A 309 2.90 -13.61 5.57
N ILE A 310 3.52 -13.14 4.49
CA ILE A 310 4.76 -12.35 4.60
C ILE A 310 4.52 -11.05 5.36
N LEU A 311 3.45 -10.31 5.02
CA LEU A 311 3.10 -9.05 5.66
C LEU A 311 2.73 -9.25 7.14
N LEU A 312 2.01 -10.32 7.49
CA LEU A 312 1.68 -10.68 8.86
C LEU A 312 2.92 -11.06 9.67
N SER A 313 3.84 -11.84 9.08
CA SER A 313 5.13 -12.14 9.70
C SER A 313 5.90 -10.86 9.98
N LEU A 314 5.97 -9.95 9.00
CA LEU A 314 6.63 -8.66 9.15
C LEU A 314 5.99 -7.79 10.25
N LEU A 315 4.65 -7.74 10.30
CA LEU A 315 3.91 -7.05 11.36
C LEU A 315 4.30 -7.58 12.73
N ILE A 316 4.30 -8.90 12.93
CA ILE A 316 4.67 -9.52 14.20
C ILE A 316 6.09 -9.14 14.59
N ILE A 317 7.04 -9.15 13.64
CA ILE A 317 8.44 -8.77 13.88
C ILE A 317 8.57 -7.32 14.34
N VAL A 318 7.91 -6.40 13.64
CA VAL A 318 8.00 -4.98 13.98
C VAL A 318 7.31 -4.69 15.30
N LYS A 319 6.15 -5.31 15.58
CA LYS A 319 5.47 -5.16 16.88
C LYS A 319 6.29 -5.74 18.03
N TYR A 320 6.96 -6.86 17.79
CA TYR A 320 7.90 -7.43 18.74
C TYR A 320 9.06 -6.45 19.02
N ALA A 321 9.67 -5.88 17.97
CA ALA A 321 10.75 -4.92 18.12
C ALA A 321 10.30 -3.65 18.87
N ASP A 322 9.14 -3.10 18.53
CA ASP A 322 8.59 -1.91 19.18
C ASP A 322 8.35 -2.12 20.69
N TRP A 323 7.88 -3.30 21.09
CA TRP A 323 7.50 -3.56 22.48
C TRP A 323 8.66 -4.04 23.36
N PHE A 324 9.51 -4.93 22.83
CA PHE A 324 10.53 -5.59 23.64
C PHE A 324 11.90 -4.90 23.63
N PHE A 325 12.20 -4.05 22.63
CA PHE A 325 13.52 -3.40 22.52
C PHE A 325 13.77 -2.38 23.65
N THR A 326 12.71 -1.83 24.22
CA THR A 326 12.78 -0.85 25.32
C THR A 326 12.80 -1.50 26.70
N PHE A 327 12.29 -2.73 26.85
CA PHE A 327 12.07 -3.36 28.16
C PHE A 327 13.12 -4.41 28.53
N LEU A 328 13.72 -5.12 27.56
CA LEU A 328 14.63 -6.23 27.83
C LEU A 328 16.10 -5.83 27.62
N GLY A 329 17.00 -6.44 28.41
CA GLY A 329 18.43 -6.39 28.13
C GLY A 329 18.71 -6.90 26.71
N LYS A 330 19.55 -6.18 25.96
CA LYS A 330 19.76 -6.41 24.51
C LYS A 330 19.99 -7.90 24.16
N SER A 331 20.75 -8.62 24.98
CA SER A 331 21.04 -10.05 24.80
C SER A 331 19.79 -10.94 24.90
N ILE A 332 18.92 -10.68 25.88
CA ILE A 332 17.67 -11.43 26.11
C ILE A 332 16.65 -11.10 25.02
N PHE A 333 16.60 -9.83 24.59
CA PHE A 333 15.81 -9.40 23.45
C PHE A 333 16.14 -10.19 22.18
N PHE A 334 17.42 -10.34 21.83
CA PHE A 334 17.81 -11.08 20.63
C PHE A 334 17.48 -12.58 20.71
N ILE A 335 17.65 -13.21 21.88
CA ILE A 335 17.29 -14.62 22.08
C ILE A 335 15.77 -14.81 21.97
N GLY A 336 14.99 -13.96 22.62
CA GLY A 336 13.52 -13.97 22.52
C GLY A 336 13.03 -13.73 21.10
N ALA A 337 13.62 -12.76 20.40
CA ALA A 337 13.30 -12.45 19.01
C ALA A 337 13.54 -13.67 18.11
N GLY A 338 14.68 -14.35 18.27
CA GLY A 338 15.03 -15.54 17.49
C GLY A 338 14.04 -16.69 17.70
N ILE A 339 13.66 -16.96 18.95
CA ILE A 339 12.68 -18.01 19.27
C ILE A 339 11.31 -17.64 18.69
N LEU A 340 10.86 -16.40 18.89
CA LEU A 340 9.56 -15.95 18.40
C LEU A 340 9.48 -15.98 16.86
N LEU A 341 10.52 -15.49 16.18
CA LEU A 341 10.66 -15.58 14.72
C LEU A 341 10.56 -17.00 14.22
N PHE A 342 11.26 -17.93 14.88
CA PHE A 342 11.25 -19.33 14.51
C PHE A 342 9.88 -19.97 14.70
N VAL A 343 9.24 -19.74 15.84
CA VAL A 343 7.91 -20.29 16.16
C VAL A 343 6.85 -19.74 15.21
N VAL A 344 6.79 -18.41 15.04
CA VAL A 344 5.84 -17.75 14.15
C VAL A 344 6.08 -18.21 12.71
N GLY A 345 7.33 -18.19 12.23
CA GLY A 345 7.69 -18.66 10.90
C GLY A 345 7.28 -20.12 10.65
N TRP A 346 7.48 -20.99 11.64
CA TRP A 346 7.07 -22.39 11.55
C TRP A 346 5.54 -22.53 11.49
N PHE A 347 4.79 -21.90 12.40
CA PHE A 347 3.33 -21.97 12.39
C PHE A 347 2.73 -21.43 11.09
N MET A 348 3.27 -20.32 10.58
CA MET A 348 2.84 -19.71 9.33
C MET A 348 3.13 -20.60 8.13
N GLU A 349 4.33 -21.20 8.05
CA GLU A 349 4.67 -22.14 6.98
C GLU A 349 3.83 -23.41 7.04
N LYS A 350 3.54 -23.92 8.24
CA LYS A 350 2.65 -25.07 8.44
C LYS A 350 1.23 -24.75 7.98
N GLY A 351 0.67 -23.61 8.40
CA GLY A 351 -0.66 -23.16 7.98
C GLY A 351 -0.77 -22.97 6.47
N ARG A 352 0.24 -22.32 5.87
CA ARG A 352 0.35 -22.14 4.41
C ARG A 352 0.36 -23.47 3.66
N ARG A 353 1.14 -24.46 4.13
CA ARG A 353 1.22 -25.79 3.49
C ARG A 353 -0.12 -26.51 3.50
N VAL A 354 -0.84 -26.48 4.62
CA VAL A 354 -2.17 -27.10 4.75
C VAL A 354 -3.17 -26.41 3.83
N MET A 355 -3.17 -25.08 3.76
CA MET A 355 -4.05 -24.35 2.85
C MET A 355 -3.77 -24.68 1.38
N ILE A 356 -2.49 -24.73 0.99
CA ILE A 356 -2.10 -25.03 -0.39
C ILE A 356 -2.34 -26.50 -0.75
N SER A 357 -2.15 -27.45 0.16
CA SER A 357 -2.47 -28.86 -0.10
C SER A 357 -3.95 -29.05 -0.35
N ASN A 358 -4.81 -28.43 0.46
CA ASN A 358 -6.26 -28.52 0.29
C ASN A 358 -6.72 -27.94 -1.06
N ILE A 359 -6.08 -26.84 -1.52
CA ILE A 359 -6.36 -26.27 -2.85
C ILE A 359 -5.96 -27.25 -3.96
N LYS A 360 -4.83 -27.94 -3.82
CA LYS A 360 -4.35 -28.90 -4.83
C LYS A 360 -5.23 -30.15 -4.91
N GLU A 361 -5.63 -30.70 -3.77
CA GLU A 361 -6.51 -31.89 -3.71
C GLU A 361 -7.86 -31.61 -4.37
N GLN A 362 -8.47 -30.45 -4.11
CA GLN A 362 -9.75 -30.06 -4.73
C GLN A 362 -9.67 -29.69 -6.21
N THR A 363 -8.47 -29.52 -6.77
CA THR A 363 -8.28 -29.23 -8.20
C THR A 363 -8.05 -30.53 -9.00
N GLN A 364 -7.78 -31.64 -8.32
CA GLN A 364 -7.58 -32.97 -8.92
C GLN A 364 -8.83 -33.86 -8.90
N THR A 365 -9.83 -33.52 -8.08
CA THR A 365 -11.20 -34.04 -8.12
C THR A 365 -12.07 -33.19 -9.04
#